data_AF-A0A3D3R450-F1
#
_entry.id   AF-A0A3D3R450-F1
#
_cell.length_a   1.000
_cell.length_b   1.000
_cell.length_c   1.000
_cell.angle_alpha   90.00
_cell.angle_beta   90.00
_cell.angle_gamma   90.00
#
_symmetry.space_group_name_H-M   'P 1'
#
loop_
_entity.id
_entity.type
_entity.pdbx_description
1 polymer ?
#
loop_
_entity_poly.entity_id
_entity_poly.type
_entity_poly.pdbx_seq_one_letter_code
_entity_poly.pdbx_strand_id
1 'polypeptide(L)'
;MNVASASRPKWKQILHTPLSHLLRGQITGPQEPLEQLDTSDLPGSLVEAIQAITDRLDGRLRWKVAIRLAKSCSNLLREGCAATQLVEQLSEPESIAALIRATRRTDWILNAPLPARLWPTVERIVVNQDVKTRAARQMLNRVCQTLQWQLDGGRTPEEIVTQCGDAAALSGLVYETHSLGELLDYQLSEPLMAVVLDVVQKSRLWPAEKRDVACELCDHFADGIEKGESEAALIESFGAPKTAAKLIRRARLRNRPFRWRARRRAWQSLGILLILILVPWSVVTVRLMVARPTIKFDMVQQLDEQSRTIPREERAWPLYLQGLSMLTKVDRINSAKLDLAGMSDGPAGKNWPDVKKYLKSHSEQI
;
A
#
# COMPACT_ATOMS: atom_id res chain seq x y z
N MET A 1 27.86 -45.16 -15.45
CA MET A 1 26.39 -45.24 -15.66
C MET A 1 25.72 -44.52 -14.51
N ASN A 2 25.18 -43.32 -14.77
CA ASN A 2 24.55 -42.45 -13.79
C ASN A 2 23.10 -42.86 -13.59
N VAL A 3 22.71 -43.16 -12.34
CA VAL A 3 21.29 -43.33 -11.97
C VAL A 3 20.77 -41.96 -11.57
N ALA A 4 19.92 -41.40 -12.43
CA ALA A 4 19.21 -40.15 -12.22
C ALA A 4 18.25 -40.28 -11.02
N SER A 5 18.46 -39.47 -9.99
CA SER A 5 17.51 -39.29 -8.89
C SER A 5 16.28 -38.54 -9.40
N ALA A 6 15.18 -39.25 -9.58
CA ALA A 6 13.90 -38.68 -9.94
C ALA A 6 13.43 -37.70 -8.84
N SER A 7 13.49 -36.41 -9.14
CA SER A 7 12.98 -35.34 -8.28
C SER A 7 11.46 -35.50 -8.12
N ARG A 8 11.02 -35.95 -6.94
CA ARG A 8 9.59 -36.02 -6.60
C ARG A 8 8.97 -34.61 -6.61
N PRO A 9 7.70 -34.45 -7.03
CA PRO A 9 7.05 -33.15 -7.11
C PRO A 9 6.92 -32.49 -5.73
N LYS A 10 7.32 -31.20 -5.60
CA LYS A 10 7.35 -30.37 -4.36
C LYS A 10 6.10 -30.45 -3.47
N TRP A 11 4.95 -30.74 -4.06
CA TRP A 11 3.64 -30.84 -3.42
C TRP A 11 3.53 -32.07 -2.52
N LYS A 12 4.21 -33.18 -2.88
CA LYS A 12 4.29 -34.38 -2.03
C LYS A 12 5.25 -34.20 -0.84
N GLN A 13 6.26 -33.31 -0.95
CA GLN A 13 7.07 -32.91 0.21
C GLN A 13 6.24 -32.08 1.21
N ILE A 14 5.28 -31.27 0.75
CA ILE A 14 4.36 -30.51 1.60
C ILE A 14 3.44 -31.46 2.41
N LEU A 15 3.07 -32.61 1.84
CA LEU A 15 2.21 -33.61 2.51
C LEU A 15 2.93 -34.44 3.58
N HIS A 16 4.26 -34.38 3.67
CA HIS A 16 5.06 -34.96 4.75
C HIS A 16 5.67 -33.87 5.64
N THR A 17 5.04 -32.69 5.70
CA THR A 17 5.42 -31.70 6.70
C THR A 17 4.67 -31.97 8.00
N PRO A 18 5.22 -31.61 9.16
CA PRO A 18 4.53 -31.74 10.45
C PRO A 18 3.14 -31.12 10.47
N LEU A 19 2.92 -30.09 9.63
CA LEU A 19 1.63 -29.44 9.42
C LEU A 19 0.53 -30.39 8.89
N SER A 20 0.86 -31.32 8.01
CA SER A 20 -0.11 -32.28 7.45
C SER A 20 -0.47 -33.36 8.47
N HIS A 21 0.47 -33.75 9.32
CA HIS A 21 0.25 -34.71 10.41
C HIS A 21 -0.56 -34.09 11.55
N LEU A 22 -0.36 -32.80 11.83
CA LEU A 22 -1.14 -32.02 12.80
C LEU A 22 -2.58 -31.81 12.32
N LEU A 23 -2.79 -31.48 11.04
CA LEU A 23 -4.14 -31.37 10.45
C LEU A 23 -4.88 -32.72 10.33
N ARG A 24 -4.16 -33.84 10.35
CA ARG A 24 -4.72 -35.20 10.35
C ARG A 24 -4.97 -35.76 11.75
N GLY A 25 -4.74 -34.98 12.81
CA GLY A 25 -4.93 -35.43 14.19
C GLY A 25 -3.99 -36.56 14.61
N GLN A 26 -2.91 -36.82 13.87
CA GLN A 26 -1.94 -37.88 14.17
C GLN A 26 -0.88 -37.45 15.20
N ILE A 27 -0.91 -36.19 15.62
CA ILE A 27 0.01 -35.62 16.58
C ILE A 27 -0.84 -35.01 17.69
N THR A 28 -0.90 -35.68 18.83
CA THR A 28 -1.74 -35.32 19.98
C THR A 28 -0.94 -34.80 21.18
N GLY A 29 0.35 -34.46 21.00
CA GLY A 29 1.23 -33.95 22.06
C GLY A 29 1.82 -32.58 21.75
N PRO A 30 2.32 -31.84 22.77
CA PRO A 30 3.08 -30.62 22.58
C PRO A 30 4.33 -30.95 21.74
N GLN A 31 4.44 -30.39 20.55
CA GLN A 31 5.59 -30.61 19.69
C GLN A 31 6.62 -29.54 19.94
N GLU A 32 7.82 -29.96 20.33
CA GLU A 32 8.97 -29.07 20.34
C GLU A 32 9.46 -28.86 18.91
N PRO A 33 9.50 -27.61 18.41
CA PRO A 33 9.87 -27.33 17.03
C PRO A 33 11.26 -27.81 16.64
N LEU A 34 12.17 -27.84 17.61
CA LEU A 34 13.58 -28.15 17.42
C LEU A 34 13.83 -29.66 17.31
N GLU A 35 13.00 -30.50 17.94
CA GLU A 35 13.10 -31.97 17.81
C GLU A 35 12.77 -32.46 16.39
N GLN A 36 12.07 -31.64 15.60
CA GLN A 36 11.67 -31.97 14.22
C GLN A 36 12.54 -31.32 13.15
N LEU A 37 13.42 -30.42 13.56
CA LEU A 37 14.40 -29.79 12.68
C LEU A 37 15.64 -30.68 12.64
N ASP A 38 16.20 -30.88 11.44
CA ASP A 38 17.50 -31.52 11.29
C ASP A 38 18.57 -30.56 11.81
N THR A 39 18.85 -30.64 13.11
CA THR A 39 19.84 -29.83 13.83
C THR A 39 21.21 -30.49 13.86
N SER A 40 21.40 -31.61 13.15
CA SER A 40 22.67 -32.36 13.11
C SER A 40 23.85 -31.51 12.61
N ASP A 41 23.57 -30.52 11.75
CA ASP A 41 24.54 -29.56 11.23
C ASP A 41 24.86 -28.38 12.19
N LEU A 42 24.16 -28.27 13.33
CA LEU A 42 24.27 -27.14 14.26
C LEU A 42 24.98 -27.53 15.56
N PRO A 43 25.91 -26.70 16.06
CA PRO A 43 26.52 -26.90 17.39
C PRO A 43 25.46 -26.82 18.50
N GLY A 44 25.60 -27.64 19.54
CA GLY A 44 24.63 -27.72 20.65
C GLY A 44 24.36 -26.36 21.33
N SER A 45 25.39 -25.55 21.55
CA SER A 45 25.25 -24.20 22.13
C SER A 45 24.37 -23.26 21.29
N LEU A 46 24.35 -23.45 19.96
CA LEU A 46 23.53 -22.65 19.06
C LEU A 46 22.07 -23.13 19.06
N VAL A 47 21.86 -24.44 19.20
CA VAL A 47 20.52 -25.02 19.38
C VAL A 47 19.90 -24.51 20.68
N GLU A 48 20.66 -24.51 21.78
CA GLU A 48 20.22 -23.98 23.08
C GLU A 48 19.86 -22.48 23.00
N ALA A 49 20.67 -21.67 22.31
CA ALA A 49 20.37 -20.25 22.11
C ALA A 49 19.08 -20.03 21.30
N ILE A 50 18.87 -20.80 20.22
CA ILE A 50 17.64 -20.75 19.43
C ILE A 50 16.45 -21.19 20.29
N GLN A 51 16.61 -22.24 21.10
CA GLN A 51 15.59 -22.73 22.02
C GLN A 51 15.19 -21.65 23.02
N ALA A 52 16.15 -21.01 23.67
CA ALA A 52 15.92 -19.94 24.64
C ALA A 52 15.10 -18.77 24.06
N ILE A 53 15.30 -18.42 22.78
CA ILE A 53 14.49 -17.41 22.08
C ILE A 53 13.09 -17.94 21.75
N THR A 54 13.02 -19.15 21.19
CA THR A 54 11.77 -19.70 20.66
C THR A 54 10.78 -20.08 21.76
N ASP A 55 11.26 -20.51 22.92
CA ASP A 55 10.43 -20.86 24.08
C ASP A 55 9.67 -19.66 24.66
N ARG A 56 10.17 -18.45 24.41
CA ARG A 56 9.51 -17.20 24.77
C ARG A 56 8.42 -16.80 23.76
N LEU A 57 8.23 -17.54 22.68
CA LEU A 57 7.27 -17.21 21.62
C LEU A 57 6.11 -18.20 21.63
N ASP A 58 4.92 -17.71 21.27
CA ASP A 58 3.71 -18.54 21.31
C ASP A 58 3.31 -19.11 19.95
N GLY A 59 2.84 -20.37 19.98
CA GLY A 59 2.13 -21.03 18.90
C GLY A 59 2.85 -21.00 17.54
N ARG A 60 2.17 -20.45 16.52
CA ARG A 60 2.67 -20.45 15.14
C ARG A 60 3.94 -19.61 14.94
N LEU A 61 4.18 -18.61 15.80
CA LEU A 61 5.40 -17.80 15.71
C LEU A 61 6.62 -18.61 16.12
N ARG A 62 6.54 -19.32 17.25
CA ARG A 62 7.60 -20.20 17.77
C ARG A 62 8.15 -21.11 16.67
N TRP A 63 7.24 -21.83 16.00
CA TRP A 63 7.58 -22.74 14.91
C TRP A 63 8.25 -22.03 13.71
N LYS A 64 7.68 -20.92 13.24
CA LYS A 64 8.23 -20.18 12.09
C LYS A 64 9.61 -19.59 12.39
N VAL A 65 9.81 -19.13 13.61
CA VAL A 65 11.06 -18.50 14.07
C VAL A 65 12.14 -19.56 14.23
N ALA A 66 11.83 -20.70 14.87
CA ALA A 66 12.75 -21.83 15.01
C ALA A 66 13.30 -22.29 13.65
N ILE A 67 12.41 -22.55 12.67
CA ILE A 67 12.83 -22.97 11.32
C ILE A 67 13.70 -21.91 10.66
N ARG A 68 13.31 -20.63 10.73
CA ARG A 68 14.05 -19.55 10.06
C ARG A 68 15.42 -19.36 10.69
N LEU A 69 15.51 -19.30 12.02
CA LEU A 69 16.78 -19.12 12.72
C LEU A 69 17.71 -20.30 12.47
N ALA A 70 17.23 -21.55 12.59
CA ALA A 70 18.02 -22.74 12.30
C ALA A 70 18.56 -22.72 10.87
N LYS A 71 17.70 -22.41 9.88
CA LYS A 71 18.11 -22.32 8.48
C LYS A 71 19.12 -21.20 8.23
N SER A 72 18.91 -20.01 8.77
CA SER A 72 19.82 -18.89 8.59
C SER A 72 21.16 -19.14 9.27
N CYS A 73 21.18 -19.72 10.48
CA CYS A 73 22.40 -20.09 11.18
C CYS A 73 23.19 -21.17 10.42
N SER A 74 22.52 -22.21 9.92
CA SER A 74 23.15 -23.25 9.09
C SER A 74 23.79 -22.66 7.83
N ASN A 75 23.10 -21.72 7.16
CA ASN A 75 23.67 -21.03 6.01
C ASN A 75 24.92 -20.21 6.37
N LEU A 76 24.90 -19.45 7.47
CA LEU A 76 26.04 -18.64 7.90
C LEU A 76 27.24 -19.48 8.34
N LEU A 77 27.00 -20.63 8.99
CA LEU A 77 28.07 -21.59 9.30
C LEU A 77 28.72 -22.15 8.03
N ARG A 78 27.92 -22.42 6.98
CA ARG A 78 28.42 -22.86 5.67
C ARG A 78 29.19 -21.74 4.94
N GLU A 79 28.86 -20.49 5.20
CA GLU A 79 29.58 -19.30 4.70
C GLU A 79 30.86 -18.98 5.51
N GLY A 80 31.13 -19.73 6.59
CA GLY A 80 32.37 -19.63 7.38
C GLY A 80 32.27 -18.76 8.63
N CYS A 81 31.08 -18.32 9.05
CA CYS A 81 30.91 -17.65 10.33
C CYS A 81 31.20 -18.60 11.50
N ALA A 82 31.86 -18.08 12.55
CA ALA A 82 32.14 -18.87 13.75
C ALA A 82 30.85 -19.08 14.57
N ALA A 83 30.63 -20.31 15.03
CA ALA A 83 29.48 -20.63 15.87
C ALA A 83 29.40 -19.79 17.15
N THR A 84 30.55 -19.45 17.74
CA THR A 84 30.65 -18.61 18.93
C THR A 84 30.11 -17.20 18.69
N GLN A 85 30.38 -16.61 17.52
CA GLN A 85 29.86 -15.29 17.15
C GLN A 85 28.32 -15.31 17.01
N LEU A 86 27.77 -16.38 16.44
CA LEU A 86 26.32 -16.55 16.32
C LEU A 86 25.65 -16.74 17.69
N VAL A 87 26.27 -17.53 18.58
CA VAL A 87 25.78 -17.70 19.96
C VAL A 87 25.82 -16.37 20.70
N GLU A 88 26.91 -15.62 20.57
CA GLU A 88 27.02 -14.29 21.18
C GLU A 88 25.91 -13.35 20.68
N GLN A 89 25.65 -13.28 19.36
CA GLN A 89 24.55 -12.46 18.83
C GLN A 89 23.17 -12.84 19.37
N LEU A 90 22.97 -14.11 19.74
CA LEU A 90 21.72 -14.65 20.26
C LEU A 90 21.67 -14.70 21.79
N SER A 91 22.65 -14.13 22.50
CA SER A 91 22.77 -14.27 23.95
C SER A 91 21.70 -13.52 24.76
N GLU A 92 20.94 -12.62 24.12
CA GLU A 92 19.86 -11.83 24.76
C GLU A 92 18.46 -12.29 24.30
N PRO A 93 17.98 -13.45 24.78
CA PRO A 93 16.76 -14.06 24.25
C PRO A 93 15.48 -13.28 24.59
N GLU A 94 15.47 -12.52 25.69
CA GLU A 94 14.30 -11.72 26.09
C GLU A 94 13.99 -10.64 25.07
N SER A 95 15.00 -9.82 24.77
CA SER A 95 14.90 -8.67 23.87
C SER A 95 14.68 -9.09 22.43
N ILE A 96 15.36 -10.15 21.99
CA ILE A 96 15.15 -10.72 20.67
C ILE A 96 13.71 -11.24 20.52
N ALA A 97 13.18 -11.96 21.52
CA ALA A 97 11.81 -12.43 21.49
C ALA A 97 10.80 -11.27 21.47
N ALA A 98 11.00 -10.23 22.27
CA ALA A 98 10.15 -9.04 22.28
C ALA A 98 10.12 -8.33 20.92
N LEU A 99 11.30 -8.12 20.31
CA LEU A 99 11.44 -7.55 18.97
C LEU A 99 10.78 -8.42 17.90
N ILE A 100 10.88 -9.75 18.00
CA ILE A 100 10.18 -10.68 17.09
C ILE A 100 8.66 -10.58 17.28
N ARG A 101 8.14 -10.44 18.51
CA ARG A 101 6.70 -10.25 18.74
C ARG A 101 6.21 -8.93 18.13
N ALA A 102 6.96 -7.85 18.32
CA ALA A 102 6.64 -6.51 17.83
C ALA A 102 6.73 -6.40 16.29
N THR A 103 7.73 -7.01 15.67
CA THR A 103 7.98 -6.88 14.22
C THR A 103 7.49 -8.06 13.38
N ARG A 104 7.35 -9.25 13.97
CA ARG A 104 7.01 -10.50 13.28
C ARG A 104 8.02 -10.86 12.17
N ARG A 105 9.29 -10.44 12.28
CA ARG A 105 10.40 -10.82 11.40
C ARG A 105 11.62 -11.23 12.23
N THR A 106 12.45 -12.09 11.65
CA THR A 106 13.72 -12.58 12.22
C THR A 106 14.92 -12.22 11.35
N ASP A 107 14.67 -11.77 10.12
CA ASP A 107 15.69 -11.57 9.10
C ASP A 107 16.73 -10.51 9.51
N TRP A 108 16.41 -9.62 10.46
CA TRP A 108 17.32 -8.55 10.91
C TRP A 108 18.39 -9.03 11.88
N ILE A 109 18.14 -10.08 12.66
CA ILE A 109 19.03 -10.56 13.74
C ILE A 109 20.41 -10.91 13.19
N LEU A 110 20.43 -11.55 12.01
CA LEU A 110 21.63 -12.11 11.42
C LEU A 110 22.17 -11.27 10.25
N ASN A 111 21.41 -10.26 9.79
CA ASN A 111 21.82 -9.37 8.69
C ASN A 111 22.41 -8.05 9.20
N ALA A 112 22.18 -7.68 10.46
CA ALA A 112 22.75 -6.51 11.10
C ALA A 112 23.51 -6.98 12.36
N PRO A 113 24.82 -7.24 12.26
CA PRO A 113 25.60 -7.82 13.34
C PRO A 113 25.83 -6.81 14.45
N LEU A 114 24.83 -6.64 15.31
CA LEU A 114 24.96 -5.82 16.52
C LEU A 114 25.51 -6.68 17.68
N PRO A 115 26.40 -6.11 18.50
CA PRO A 115 26.79 -6.70 19.78
C PRO A 115 25.55 -7.00 20.63
N ALA A 116 25.54 -8.16 21.29
CA ALA A 116 24.36 -8.65 22.00
C ALA A 116 23.81 -7.66 23.03
N ARG A 117 24.72 -6.95 23.71
CA ARG A 117 24.43 -5.95 24.73
C ARG A 117 23.59 -4.77 24.24
N LEU A 118 23.50 -4.53 22.93
CA LEU A 118 22.67 -3.48 22.35
C LEU A 118 21.22 -3.91 22.16
N TRP A 119 20.90 -5.21 22.15
CA TRP A 119 19.53 -5.67 21.92
C TRP A 119 18.50 -5.16 22.93
N PRO A 120 18.79 -5.08 24.24
CA PRO A 120 17.86 -4.47 25.21
C PRO A 120 17.57 -3.00 24.92
N THR A 121 18.57 -2.26 24.43
CA THR A 121 18.41 -0.85 24.04
C THR A 121 17.55 -0.73 22.78
N VAL A 122 17.82 -1.57 21.77
CA VAL A 122 17.01 -1.63 20.55
C VAL A 122 15.56 -2.01 20.88
N GLU A 123 15.35 -2.97 21.78
CA GLU A 123 14.04 -3.36 22.27
C GLU A 123 13.30 -2.15 22.85
N ARG A 124 13.89 -1.43 23.80
CA ARG A 124 13.23 -0.28 24.44
C ARG A 124 12.87 0.84 23.44
N ILE A 125 13.70 1.05 22.41
CA ILE A 125 13.42 2.08 21.38
C ILE A 125 12.33 1.61 20.40
N VAL A 126 12.34 0.34 20.00
CA VAL A 126 11.48 -0.18 18.92
C VAL A 126 10.15 -0.69 19.44
N VAL A 127 10.13 -1.37 20.58
CA VAL A 127 8.94 -2.00 21.17
C VAL A 127 8.12 -0.94 21.88
N ASN A 128 7.17 -0.36 21.15
CA ASN A 128 6.17 0.55 21.68
C ASN A 128 4.77 -0.05 21.48
N GLN A 129 3.98 -0.14 22.55
CA GLN A 129 2.67 -0.80 22.56
C GLN A 129 1.65 -0.13 21.62
N ASP A 130 1.78 1.17 21.40
CA ASP A 130 0.82 1.95 20.62
C ASP A 130 1.12 1.97 19.11
N VAL A 131 2.19 1.29 18.68
CA VAL A 131 2.69 1.37 17.31
C VAL A 131 2.34 0.14 16.48
N LYS A 132 1.87 0.38 15.25
CA LYS A 132 1.59 -0.69 14.27
C LYS A 132 2.86 -1.47 13.92
N THR A 133 2.76 -2.80 13.78
CA THR A 133 3.86 -3.71 13.38
C THR A 133 4.68 -3.22 12.18
N ARG A 134 4.06 -2.58 11.17
CA ARG A 134 4.80 -2.05 10.00
C ARG A 134 5.73 -0.90 10.37
N ALA A 135 5.30 -0.01 11.26
CA ALA A 135 6.12 1.10 11.73
C ALA A 135 7.26 0.58 12.63
N ALA A 136 6.99 -0.39 13.52
CA ALA A 136 8.03 -1.05 14.30
C ALA A 136 9.09 -1.72 13.43
N ARG A 137 8.71 -2.35 12.31
CA ARG A 137 9.68 -2.90 11.33
C ARG A 137 10.56 -1.82 10.70
N GLN A 138 9.96 -0.72 10.25
CA GLN A 138 10.71 0.38 9.64
C GLN A 138 11.64 1.02 10.66
N MET A 139 11.19 1.11 11.91
CA MET A 139 11.98 1.62 13.01
C MET A 139 13.18 0.73 13.29
N LEU A 140 12.96 -0.57 13.48
CA LEU A 140 14.03 -1.54 13.75
C LEU A 140 15.18 -1.45 12.75
N ASN A 141 14.86 -1.46 11.45
CA ASN A 141 15.89 -1.36 10.41
C ASN A 141 16.72 -0.07 10.53
N ARG A 142 16.08 1.05 10.86
CA ARG A 142 16.76 2.34 11.02
C ARG A 142 17.61 2.38 12.28
N VAL A 143 17.07 1.89 13.40
CA VAL A 143 17.80 1.80 14.66
C VAL A 143 19.05 0.95 14.46
N CYS A 144 18.92 -0.25 13.91
CA CYS A 144 20.06 -1.12 13.64
C CYS A 144 21.09 -0.46 12.69
N GLN A 145 20.65 0.19 11.61
CA GLN A 145 21.56 0.90 10.71
C GLN A 145 22.30 2.06 11.40
N THR A 146 21.61 2.81 12.25
CA THR A 146 22.19 3.95 12.97
C THR A 146 23.21 3.46 14.00
N LEU A 147 22.87 2.43 14.77
CA LEU A 147 23.77 1.85 15.77
C LEU A 147 24.99 1.20 15.12
N GLN A 148 24.81 0.49 14.01
CA GLN A 148 25.92 -0.05 13.24
C GLN A 148 26.86 1.07 12.77
N TRP A 149 26.31 2.16 12.24
CA TRP A 149 27.09 3.31 11.80
C TRP A 149 27.89 3.96 12.96
N GLN A 150 27.33 4.01 14.17
CA GLN A 150 28.04 4.52 15.35
C GLN A 150 29.18 3.59 15.80
N LEU A 151 28.97 2.27 15.74
CA LEU A 151 30.01 1.27 16.02
C LEU A 151 31.13 1.34 14.99
N ASP A 152 30.79 1.45 13.71
CA ASP A 152 31.76 1.61 12.62
C ASP A 152 32.53 2.95 12.75
N GLY A 153 31.90 3.96 13.37
CA GLY A 153 32.52 5.24 13.75
C GLY A 153 33.43 5.17 14.99
N GLY A 154 33.58 4.00 15.60
CA GLY A 154 34.50 3.77 16.71
C GLY A 154 33.92 3.97 18.12
N ARG A 155 32.60 4.22 18.25
CA ARG A 155 31.96 4.28 19.58
C ARG A 155 31.89 2.89 20.20
N THR A 156 32.07 2.83 21.52
CA THR A 156 31.93 1.55 22.23
C THR A 156 30.45 1.21 22.46
N PRO A 157 30.08 -0.07 22.54
CA PRO A 157 28.70 -0.46 22.85
C PRO A 157 28.23 0.11 24.20
N GLU A 158 29.14 0.27 25.16
CA GLU A 158 28.86 0.76 26.52
C GLU A 158 28.51 2.26 26.51
N GLU A 159 29.25 3.07 25.76
CA GLU A 159 28.93 4.48 25.53
C GLU A 159 27.54 4.63 24.93
N ILE A 160 27.20 3.81 23.93
CA ILE A 160 25.91 3.86 23.25
C ILE A 160 24.77 3.49 24.22
N VAL A 161 24.95 2.47 25.06
CA VAL A 161 23.95 2.07 26.06
C VAL A 161 23.71 3.18 27.08
N THR A 162 24.79 3.77 27.62
CA THR A 162 24.69 4.88 28.57
C THR A 162 24.01 6.10 27.94
N GLN A 163 24.33 6.41 26.68
CA GLN A 163 23.76 7.54 25.96
C GLN A 163 22.29 7.34 25.59
N CYS A 164 21.85 6.11 25.34
CA CYS A 164 20.43 5.82 25.06
C CYS A 164 19.52 5.91 26.31
N GLY A 165 20.10 5.88 27.53
CA GLY A 165 19.39 6.14 28.79
C GLY A 165 18.10 5.33 29.00
N ASP A 166 17.14 5.94 29.72
CA ASP A 166 15.77 5.41 29.83
C ASP A 166 14.98 5.73 28.55
N ALA A 167 14.82 4.71 27.72
CA ALA A 167 14.55 4.85 26.29
C ALA A 167 13.06 5.09 25.93
N ALA A 168 12.18 5.30 26.92
CA ALA A 168 10.75 5.50 26.68
C ALA A 168 10.47 6.82 25.93
N ALA A 169 10.98 7.95 26.44
CA ALA A 169 10.80 9.26 25.79
C ALA A 169 11.54 9.33 24.43
N LEU A 170 12.74 8.76 24.36
CA LEU A 170 13.50 8.64 23.12
C LEU A 170 12.74 7.83 22.07
N SER A 171 12.13 6.70 22.44
CA SER A 171 11.32 5.88 21.51
C SER A 171 10.21 6.71 20.85
N GLY A 172 9.43 7.45 21.65
CA GLY A 172 8.34 8.29 21.17
C GLY A 172 8.85 9.38 20.23
N LEU A 173 9.97 10.01 20.58
CA LEU A 173 10.55 11.09 19.79
C LEU A 173 11.09 10.57 18.45
N VAL A 174 11.72 9.39 18.45
CA VAL A 174 12.22 8.75 17.23
C VAL A 174 11.05 8.32 16.33
N TYR A 175 9.91 7.87 16.87
CA TYR A 175 8.72 7.60 16.05
C TYR A 175 8.11 8.85 15.42
N GLU A 176 8.14 9.99 16.13
CA GLU A 176 7.61 11.25 15.63
C GLU A 176 8.52 11.93 14.60
N THR A 177 9.83 11.91 14.84
CA THR A 177 10.85 12.61 14.05
C THR A 177 11.51 11.73 13.00
N HIS A 178 11.41 10.41 13.13
CA HIS A 178 12.09 9.41 12.31
C HIS A 178 13.63 9.52 12.32
N SER A 179 14.21 10.08 13.39
CA SER A 179 15.60 10.56 13.44
C SER A 179 16.30 10.10 14.71
N LEU A 180 16.91 8.92 14.71
CA LEU A 180 17.63 8.43 15.89
C LEU A 180 19.04 9.05 16.02
N GLY A 181 19.82 9.09 14.93
CA GLY A 181 21.23 9.48 14.98
C GLY A 181 21.47 10.85 15.61
N GLU A 182 20.80 11.89 15.09
CA GLU A 182 20.92 13.25 15.62
C GLU A 182 20.42 13.36 17.06
N LEU A 183 19.34 12.66 17.41
CA LEU A 183 18.81 12.71 18.77
C LEU A 183 19.72 12.05 19.80
N LEU A 184 20.49 11.04 19.37
CA LEU A 184 21.47 10.38 20.24
C LEU A 184 22.66 11.29 20.54
N ASP A 185 23.04 12.21 19.65
CA ASP A 185 24.18 13.10 19.90
C ASP A 185 23.96 14.01 21.12
N TYR A 186 22.71 14.24 21.51
CA TYR A 186 22.35 15.00 22.70
C TYR A 186 22.37 14.13 23.96
N GLN A 187 23.23 14.49 24.92
CA GLN A 187 23.28 13.87 26.26
C GLN A 187 22.24 14.49 27.19
N LEU A 188 20.96 14.26 26.91
CA LEU A 188 19.86 14.80 27.72
C LEU A 188 19.25 13.72 28.61
N SER A 189 18.86 14.12 29.82
CA SER A 189 18.14 13.27 30.75
C SER A 189 16.71 12.97 30.26
N GLU A 190 16.12 11.88 30.75
CA GLU A 190 14.75 11.48 30.43
C GLU A 190 13.70 12.59 30.63
N PRO A 191 13.68 13.37 31.75
CA PRO A 191 12.64 14.39 31.95
C PRO A 191 12.71 15.50 30.90
N LEU A 192 13.90 15.90 30.46
CA LEU A 192 14.08 16.86 29.37
C LEU A 192 13.59 16.28 28.05
N MET A 193 13.95 15.03 27.76
CA MET A 193 13.50 14.34 26.54
C MET A 193 11.97 14.17 26.50
N ALA A 194 11.34 13.93 27.65
CA ALA A 194 9.89 13.85 27.78
C ALA A 194 9.20 15.20 27.50
N VAL A 195 9.79 16.31 27.94
CA VAL A 195 9.30 17.67 27.61
C VAL A 195 9.41 17.92 26.10
N VAL A 196 10.55 17.60 25.49
CA VAL A 196 10.75 17.72 24.03
C VAL A 196 9.70 16.88 23.29
N LEU A 197 9.50 15.63 23.69
CA LEU A 197 8.49 14.74 23.11
C LEU A 197 7.09 15.34 23.18
N ASP A 198 6.68 15.83 24.36
CA ASP A 198 5.35 16.39 24.56
C ASP A 198 5.12 17.63 23.68
N VAL A 199 6.12 18.51 23.57
CA VAL A 199 6.08 19.69 22.69
C VAL A 199 5.98 19.27 21.22
N VAL A 200 6.82 18.35 20.78
CA VAL A 200 6.87 17.87 19.39
C VAL A 200 5.55 17.20 18.99
N GLN A 201 4.99 16.33 19.85
CA GLN A 201 3.69 15.70 19.62
C GLN A 201 2.56 16.73 19.53
N LYS A 202 2.50 17.67 20.48
CA LYS A 202 1.45 18.70 20.55
C LYS A 202 1.55 19.76 19.46
N SER A 203 2.74 19.95 18.87
CA SER A 203 2.95 20.91 17.78
C SER A 203 2.13 20.57 16.52
N ARG A 204 1.82 19.27 16.31
CA ARG A 204 1.13 18.75 15.11
C ARG A 204 1.74 19.26 13.79
N LEU A 205 3.06 19.44 13.78
CA LEU A 205 3.85 19.81 12.61
C LEU A 205 4.11 18.57 11.72
N TRP A 206 4.65 18.80 10.52
CA TRP A 206 5.04 17.70 9.63
C TRP A 206 6.26 16.96 10.20
N PRO A 207 6.48 15.67 9.92
CA PRO A 207 7.59 14.92 10.52
C PRO A 207 8.98 15.56 10.36
N ALA A 208 9.25 16.17 9.21
CA ALA A 208 10.50 16.93 9.00
C ALA A 208 10.59 18.17 9.89
N GLU A 209 9.51 18.97 9.98
CA GLU A 209 9.47 20.12 10.89
C GLU A 209 9.53 19.69 12.37
N LYS A 210 8.99 18.52 12.71
CA LYS A 210 9.09 17.93 14.05
C LYS A 210 10.52 17.55 14.39
N ARG A 211 11.29 17.00 13.43
CA ARG A 211 12.72 16.73 13.58
C ARG A 211 13.47 18.03 13.87
N ASP A 212 13.31 19.05 13.03
CA ASP A 212 14.00 20.34 13.22
C ASP A 212 13.68 20.96 14.59
N VAL A 213 12.41 20.93 15.00
CA VAL A 213 11.98 21.42 16.32
C VAL A 213 12.57 20.58 17.45
N ALA A 214 12.63 19.25 17.29
CA ALA A 214 13.24 18.39 18.31
C ALA A 214 14.73 18.72 18.47
N CYS A 215 15.48 18.85 17.37
CA CYS A 215 16.91 19.19 17.42
C CYS A 215 17.13 20.58 18.04
N GLU A 216 16.39 21.61 17.61
CA GLU A 216 16.49 22.96 18.19
C GLU A 216 16.18 22.98 19.70
N LEU A 217 15.22 22.17 20.16
CA LEU A 217 14.91 22.07 21.59
C LEU A 217 16.00 21.30 22.34
N CYS A 218 16.54 20.23 21.74
CA CYS A 218 17.63 19.48 22.32
C CYS A 218 18.92 20.33 22.42
N ASP A 219 19.25 21.11 21.39
CA ASP A 219 20.33 22.10 21.40
C ASP A 219 20.12 23.10 22.55
N HIS A 220 18.90 23.65 22.68
CA HIS A 220 18.59 24.63 23.71
C HIS A 220 18.76 24.08 25.13
N PHE A 221 18.32 22.85 25.38
CA PHE A 221 18.49 22.22 26.69
C PHE A 221 19.95 21.82 26.94
N ALA A 222 20.67 21.34 25.93
CA ALA A 222 22.09 21.01 26.05
C ALA A 222 22.92 22.25 26.41
N ASP A 223 22.67 23.38 25.74
CA ASP A 223 23.29 24.67 26.06
C ASP A 223 22.98 25.13 27.50
N GLY A 224 21.78 24.84 28.00
CA GLY A 224 21.36 25.16 29.36
C GLY A 224 22.14 24.35 30.40
N ILE A 225 22.31 23.06 30.15
CA ILE A 225 23.10 22.17 31.01
C ILE A 225 24.58 22.54 30.99
N GLU A 226 25.15 22.90 29.83
CA GLU A 226 26.54 23.34 29.72
C GLU A 226 26.80 24.63 30.50
N LYS A 227 25.80 25.51 30.59
CA LYS A 227 25.84 26.72 31.44
C LYS A 227 25.70 26.44 32.94
N GLY A 228 25.51 25.17 33.32
CA GLY A 228 25.38 24.74 34.71
C GLY A 228 23.99 24.94 35.30
N GLU A 229 22.96 25.16 34.47
CA GLU A 229 21.59 25.20 34.96
C GLU A 229 21.11 23.80 35.34
N SER A 230 20.31 23.69 36.41
CA SER A 230 19.73 22.42 36.79
C SER A 230 18.58 22.04 35.86
N GLU A 231 18.38 20.75 35.62
CA GLU A 231 17.30 20.23 34.77
C GLU A 231 15.92 20.74 35.21
N ALA A 232 15.68 20.81 36.52
CA ALA A 232 14.43 21.31 37.08
C ALA A 232 14.22 22.80 36.75
N ALA A 233 15.27 23.62 36.83
CA ALA A 233 15.20 25.04 36.49
C ALA A 233 14.96 25.26 34.98
N LEU A 234 15.55 24.43 34.12
CA LEU A 234 15.31 24.45 32.68
C LEU A 234 13.86 24.09 32.34
N ILE A 235 13.31 23.07 32.98
CA ILE A 235 11.91 22.66 32.79
C ILE A 235 10.95 23.74 33.30
N GLU A 236 11.23 24.31 34.47
CA GLU A 236 10.41 25.37 35.06
C GLU A 236 10.41 26.64 34.20
N SER A 237 11.59 27.08 33.74
CA SER A 237 11.74 28.26 32.88
C SER A 237 11.13 28.07 31.49
N PHE A 238 11.20 26.86 30.93
CA PHE A 238 10.55 26.52 29.67
C PHE A 238 9.01 26.59 29.75
N GLY A 239 8.47 26.28 30.93
CA GLY A 239 7.05 26.40 31.25
C GLY A 239 6.17 25.34 30.60
N ALA A 240 4.89 25.66 30.40
CA ALA A 240 3.89 24.68 29.98
C ALA A 240 4.09 24.17 28.53
N PRO A 241 4.35 22.86 28.30
CA PRO A 241 4.64 22.31 26.97
C PRO A 241 3.55 22.57 25.92
N LYS A 242 2.27 22.58 26.33
CA LYS A 242 1.13 22.88 25.45
C LYS A 242 1.22 24.29 24.86
N THR A 243 1.66 25.25 25.67
CA THR A 243 1.79 26.66 25.26
C THR A 243 2.98 26.81 24.31
N ALA A 244 4.13 26.24 24.67
CA ALA A 244 5.32 26.21 23.82
C ALA A 244 5.01 25.59 22.44
N ALA A 245 4.37 24.42 22.41
CA ALA A 245 3.98 23.75 21.18
C ALA A 245 3.08 24.63 20.27
N LYS A 246 2.13 25.37 20.85
CA LYS A 246 1.25 26.28 20.10
C LYS A 246 2.03 27.46 19.51
N LEU A 247 2.97 28.02 20.26
CA LEU A 247 3.82 29.13 19.81
C LEU A 247 4.77 28.68 18.70
N ILE A 248 5.47 27.55 18.89
CA ILE A 248 6.36 26.94 17.90
C ILE A 248 5.60 26.64 16.61
N ARG A 249 4.42 26.01 16.71
CA ARG A 249 3.58 25.73 15.55
C ARG A 249 3.21 27.01 14.80
N ARG A 250 2.82 28.07 15.51
CA ARG A 250 2.49 29.37 14.88
C ARG A 250 3.71 30.00 14.22
N ALA A 251 4.89 29.93 14.83
CA ALA A 251 6.13 30.43 14.26
C ALA A 251 6.50 29.68 12.97
N ARG A 252 6.57 28.34 13.02
CA ARG A 252 6.89 27.49 11.86
C ARG A 252 5.90 27.70 10.71
N LEU A 253 4.60 27.75 11.00
CA LEU A 253 3.57 27.99 9.97
C LEU A 253 3.72 29.35 9.26
N ARG A 254 4.12 30.40 9.99
CA ARG A 254 4.38 31.73 9.40
C ARG A 254 5.63 31.73 8.52
N ASN A 255 6.66 31.00 8.92
CA ASN A 255 7.93 30.91 8.20
C ASN A 255 7.90 29.96 6.99
N ARG A 256 6.77 29.29 6.70
CA ARG A 256 6.68 28.42 5.52
C ARG A 256 6.93 29.22 4.23
N PRO A 257 7.77 28.69 3.32
CA PRO A 257 8.16 29.39 2.11
C PRO A 257 6.94 29.75 1.26
N PHE A 258 7.00 30.90 0.59
CA PHE A 258 5.89 31.40 -0.21
C PHE A 258 5.40 30.39 -1.26
N ARG A 259 6.33 29.63 -1.87
CA ARG A 259 6.03 28.54 -2.81
C ARG A 259 5.08 27.48 -2.22
N TRP A 260 5.26 27.13 -0.94
CA TRP A 260 4.38 26.18 -0.27
C TRP A 260 2.97 26.76 -0.08
N ARG A 261 2.88 28.03 0.33
CA ARG A 261 1.60 28.74 0.49
C ARG A 261 0.86 28.87 -0.84
N ALA A 262 1.56 29.25 -1.91
CA ALA A 262 1.02 29.34 -3.26
C ALA A 262 0.52 27.98 -3.77
N ARG A 263 1.32 26.92 -3.63
CA ARG A 263 0.92 25.55 -4.02
C ARG A 263 -0.33 25.10 -3.26
N ARG A 264 -0.41 25.35 -1.96
CA ARG A 264 -1.60 25.00 -1.16
C ARG A 264 -2.85 25.73 -1.63
N ARG A 265 -2.74 27.03 -1.94
CA ARG A 265 -3.84 27.81 -2.51
C ARG A 265 -4.24 27.30 -3.89
N ALA A 266 -3.27 26.96 -4.75
CA ALA A 266 -3.54 26.37 -6.06
C ALA A 266 -4.33 25.04 -5.95
N TRP A 267 -3.96 24.15 -5.03
CA TRP A 267 -4.72 22.92 -4.77
C TRP A 267 -6.14 23.17 -4.24
N GLN A 268 -6.32 24.18 -3.39
CA GLN A 268 -7.65 24.58 -2.92
C GLN A 268 -8.52 25.12 -4.06
N SER A 269 -7.95 26.00 -4.89
CA SER A 269 -8.63 26.53 -6.09
C SER A 269 -8.97 25.42 -7.08
N LEU A 270 -8.06 24.47 -7.30
CA LEU A 270 -8.30 23.32 -8.17
C LEU A 270 -9.45 22.45 -7.63
N GLY A 271 -9.48 22.19 -6.32
CA GLY A 271 -10.58 21.45 -5.68
C GLY A 271 -11.93 22.15 -5.84
N ILE A 272 -11.98 23.47 -5.65
CA ILE A 272 -13.20 24.26 -5.85
C ILE A 272 -13.63 24.22 -7.32
N LEU A 273 -12.69 24.38 -8.26
CA LEU A 273 -12.96 24.30 -9.70
C LEU A 273 -13.51 22.91 -10.09
N LEU A 274 -12.92 21.85 -9.55
CA LEU A 274 -13.41 20.48 -9.75
C LEU A 274 -14.85 20.31 -9.26
N ILE A 275 -15.17 20.83 -8.08
CA ILE A 275 -16.54 20.80 -7.55
C ILE A 275 -17.49 21.59 -8.45
N LEU A 276 -17.08 22.79 -8.88
CA LEU A 276 -17.87 23.65 -9.77
C LEU A 276 -18.13 23.03 -11.15
N ILE A 277 -17.26 22.13 -11.63
CA ILE A 277 -17.46 21.42 -12.90
C ILE A 277 -18.27 20.14 -12.68
N LEU A 278 -17.89 19.33 -11.69
CA LEU A 278 -18.48 18.02 -11.46
C LEU A 278 -19.92 18.07 -10.98
N VAL A 279 -20.29 19.08 -10.17
CA VAL A 279 -21.66 19.18 -9.64
C VAL A 279 -22.67 19.52 -10.74
N PRO A 280 -22.48 20.54 -11.59
CA PRO A 280 -23.38 20.76 -12.72
C PRO A 280 -23.40 19.58 -13.70
N TRP A 281 -22.24 18.99 -13.97
CA TRP A 281 -22.14 17.84 -14.87
C TRP A 281 -22.94 16.64 -14.36
N SER A 282 -22.86 16.35 -13.05
CA SER A 282 -23.63 15.27 -12.43
C SER A 282 -25.13 15.57 -12.47
N VAL A 283 -25.54 16.82 -12.20
CA VAL A 283 -26.95 17.23 -12.30
C VAL A 283 -27.49 17.04 -13.71
N VAL A 284 -26.75 17.47 -14.75
CA VAL A 284 -27.16 17.27 -16.14
C VAL A 284 -27.23 15.79 -16.49
N THR A 285 -26.23 15.00 -16.08
CA THR A 285 -26.19 13.56 -16.33
C THR A 285 -27.38 12.85 -15.71
N VAL A 286 -27.66 13.10 -14.42
CA VAL A 286 -28.82 12.54 -13.73
C VAL A 286 -30.12 12.99 -14.40
N ARG A 287 -30.24 14.27 -14.76
CA ARG A 287 -31.41 14.79 -15.46
C ARG A 287 -31.61 14.07 -16.80
N LEU A 288 -30.56 13.85 -17.58
CA LEU A 288 -30.65 13.15 -18.87
C LEU A 288 -30.98 11.66 -18.72
N MET A 289 -30.47 11.00 -17.68
CA MET A 289 -30.79 9.59 -17.42
C MET A 289 -32.21 9.38 -16.90
N VAL A 290 -32.75 10.34 -16.13
CA VAL A 290 -34.09 10.23 -15.51
C VAL A 290 -35.18 10.84 -16.37
N ALA A 291 -34.88 11.87 -17.18
CA ALA A 291 -35.88 12.52 -18.02
C ALA A 291 -36.34 11.58 -19.14
N ARG A 292 -37.65 11.29 -19.17
CA ARG A 292 -38.29 10.65 -20.31
C ARG A 292 -38.43 11.68 -21.44
N PRO A 293 -37.90 11.44 -22.64
CA PRO A 293 -38.05 12.37 -23.75
C PRO A 293 -39.52 12.51 -24.10
N THR A 294 -40.09 13.67 -23.82
CA THR A 294 -41.41 14.06 -24.30
C THR A 294 -41.21 14.73 -25.64
N ILE A 295 -41.37 13.97 -26.73
CA ILE A 295 -41.34 14.49 -28.09
C ILE A 295 -42.57 15.40 -28.22
N LYS A 296 -42.35 16.72 -28.19
CA LYS A 296 -43.40 17.75 -28.30
C LYS A 296 -43.69 18.17 -29.74
N PHE A 297 -43.01 17.59 -30.72
CA PHE A 297 -43.14 17.93 -32.13
C PHE A 297 -43.73 16.73 -32.88
N ASP A 298 -44.85 16.95 -33.55
CA ASP A 298 -45.44 15.97 -34.46
C ASP A 298 -44.79 16.12 -35.84
N MET A 299 -43.83 15.24 -36.13
CA MET A 299 -43.13 15.23 -37.43
C MET A 299 -44.09 14.98 -38.59
N VAL A 300 -45.18 14.24 -38.37
CA VAL A 300 -46.20 13.99 -39.39
C VAL A 300 -46.94 15.29 -39.69
N GLN A 301 -47.32 16.03 -38.65
CA GLN A 301 -47.95 17.33 -38.82
C GLN A 301 -47.04 18.34 -39.55
N GLN A 302 -45.74 18.37 -39.24
CA GLN A 302 -44.80 19.26 -39.91
C GLN A 302 -44.64 18.93 -41.40
N LEU A 303 -44.57 17.63 -41.75
CA LEU A 303 -44.50 17.18 -43.14
C LEU A 303 -45.82 17.41 -43.88
N ASP A 304 -46.95 17.21 -43.21
CA ASP A 304 -48.27 17.50 -43.76
C ASP A 304 -48.43 18.98 -44.08
N GLU A 305 -47.97 19.88 -43.19
CA GLU A 305 -47.96 21.32 -43.42
C GLU A 305 -47.11 21.67 -44.65
N GLN A 306 -45.91 21.07 -44.77
CA GLN A 306 -45.05 21.22 -45.95
C GLN A 306 -45.68 20.65 -47.23
N SER A 307 -46.43 19.57 -47.15
CA SER A 307 -47.15 19.01 -48.31
C SER A 307 -48.31 19.92 -48.74
N ARG A 308 -48.90 20.67 -47.80
CA ARG A 308 -50.04 21.56 -48.06
C ARG A 308 -49.65 22.85 -48.76
N THR A 309 -48.39 23.29 -48.66
CA THR A 309 -47.88 24.45 -49.41
C THR A 309 -47.80 24.17 -50.91
N ILE A 310 -47.68 22.91 -51.31
CA ILE A 310 -47.70 22.51 -52.71
C ILE A 310 -49.17 22.52 -53.20
N PRO A 311 -49.50 23.23 -54.29
CA PRO A 311 -50.83 23.20 -54.89
C PRO A 311 -51.29 21.78 -55.17
N ARG A 312 -52.58 21.47 -55.00
CA ARG A 312 -53.10 20.08 -55.11
C ARG A 312 -52.77 19.42 -56.45
N GLU A 313 -52.67 20.20 -57.51
CA GLU A 313 -52.40 19.77 -58.88
C GLU A 313 -50.94 19.35 -59.09
N GLU A 314 -50.02 19.90 -58.30
CA GLU A 314 -48.58 19.61 -58.36
C GLU A 314 -48.17 18.53 -57.33
N ARG A 315 -49.11 18.02 -56.53
CA ARG A 315 -48.81 16.96 -55.56
C ARG A 315 -48.56 15.65 -56.30
N ALA A 316 -47.49 14.97 -55.91
CA ALA A 316 -47.13 13.67 -56.49
C ALA A 316 -48.15 12.56 -56.17
N TRP A 317 -48.96 12.70 -55.11
CA TRP A 317 -49.88 11.66 -54.65
C TRP A 317 -50.95 11.24 -55.68
N PRO A 318 -51.67 12.17 -56.34
CA PRO A 318 -52.52 11.85 -57.49
C PRO A 318 -51.81 11.10 -58.62
N LEU A 319 -50.57 11.47 -58.96
CA LEU A 319 -49.79 10.80 -60.00
C LEU A 319 -49.41 9.37 -59.61
N TYR A 320 -49.06 9.14 -58.33
CA TYR A 320 -48.84 7.80 -57.81
C TYR A 320 -50.10 6.94 -57.83
N LEU A 321 -51.26 7.50 -57.47
CA LEU A 321 -52.56 6.81 -57.57
C LEU A 321 -52.91 6.48 -59.02
N GLN A 322 -52.65 7.41 -59.95
CA GLN A 322 -52.85 7.19 -61.38
C GLN A 322 -51.95 6.06 -61.89
N GLY A 323 -50.66 6.08 -61.56
CA GLY A 323 -49.72 5.00 -61.88
C GLY A 323 -50.15 3.65 -61.29
N LEU A 324 -50.54 3.61 -60.01
CA LEU A 324 -51.05 2.39 -59.36
C LEU A 324 -52.33 1.86 -60.01
N SER A 325 -53.24 2.74 -60.44
CA SER A 325 -54.45 2.32 -61.16
C SER A 325 -54.12 1.75 -62.55
N MET A 326 -53.10 2.28 -63.24
CA MET A 326 -52.62 1.75 -64.52
C MET A 326 -51.95 0.36 -64.36
N LEU A 327 -51.25 0.13 -63.25
CA LEU A 327 -50.68 -1.18 -62.88
C LEU A 327 -51.73 -2.29 -62.74
N THR A 328 -52.97 -1.98 -62.33
CA THR A 328 -53.93 -3.02 -61.91
C THR A 328 -54.51 -3.92 -63.02
N LYS A 329 -54.45 -3.54 -64.31
CA LYS A 329 -55.03 -4.35 -65.39
C LYS A 329 -54.03 -5.18 -66.19
N VAL A 330 -52.82 -4.66 -66.43
CA VAL A 330 -51.81 -5.34 -67.24
C VAL A 330 -50.87 -6.17 -66.37
N ASP A 331 -50.54 -5.71 -65.15
CA ASP A 331 -49.60 -6.42 -64.29
C ASP A 331 -50.25 -7.53 -63.45
N ARG A 332 -51.58 -7.58 -63.29
CA ARG A 332 -52.25 -8.76 -62.70
C ARG A 332 -52.10 -10.03 -63.55
N ILE A 333 -51.95 -9.89 -64.87
CA ILE A 333 -51.78 -11.03 -65.79
C ILE A 333 -50.31 -11.45 -65.86
N ASN A 334 -49.36 -10.52 -65.73
CA ASN A 334 -47.91 -10.81 -65.78
C ASN A 334 -47.28 -11.14 -64.41
N SER A 335 -47.79 -10.62 -63.30
CA SER A 335 -47.34 -10.99 -61.94
C SER A 335 -47.70 -12.42 -61.55
N ALA A 336 -48.66 -13.05 -62.24
CA ALA A 336 -48.92 -14.50 -62.09
C ALA A 336 -47.83 -15.37 -62.76
N LYS A 337 -47.02 -14.82 -63.66
CA LYS A 337 -45.95 -15.53 -64.38
C LYS A 337 -44.54 -15.18 -63.89
N LEU A 338 -44.37 -14.01 -63.27
CA LEU A 338 -43.15 -13.66 -62.57
C LEU A 338 -43.31 -14.05 -61.10
N ASP A 339 -42.66 -15.13 -60.68
CA ASP A 339 -42.49 -15.49 -59.27
C ASP A 339 -41.59 -14.44 -58.59
N LEU A 340 -42.18 -13.27 -58.31
CA LEU A 340 -41.56 -12.06 -57.75
C LEU A 340 -41.19 -12.21 -56.27
N ALA A 341 -41.40 -13.38 -55.67
CA ALA A 341 -40.96 -13.70 -54.31
C ALA A 341 -39.45 -13.43 -54.12
N GLY A 342 -38.64 -13.59 -55.18
CA GLY A 342 -37.20 -13.30 -55.13
C GLY A 342 -36.81 -11.81 -55.06
N MET A 343 -37.71 -10.88 -55.41
CA MET A 343 -37.42 -9.43 -55.30
C MET A 343 -37.62 -8.90 -53.88
N SER A 344 -38.58 -9.43 -53.14
CA SER A 344 -38.83 -9.04 -51.74
C SER A 344 -37.75 -9.53 -50.78
N ASP A 345 -37.14 -10.69 -51.07
CA ASP A 345 -36.10 -11.29 -50.22
C ASP A 345 -34.70 -10.70 -50.47
N GLY A 346 -34.54 -9.90 -51.54
CA GLY A 346 -33.28 -9.25 -51.89
C GLY A 346 -32.17 -10.24 -52.28
N PRO A 347 -30.88 -9.82 -52.21
CA PRO A 347 -29.74 -10.59 -52.71
C PRO A 347 -29.49 -11.95 -52.06
N ALA A 348 -30.10 -12.19 -50.90
CA ALA A 348 -30.00 -13.43 -50.15
C ALA A 348 -31.06 -14.47 -50.57
N GLY A 349 -32.04 -14.08 -51.40
CA GLY A 349 -33.11 -14.96 -51.88
C GLY A 349 -32.59 -16.02 -52.85
N LYS A 350 -33.13 -17.23 -52.75
CA LYS A 350 -32.72 -18.40 -53.54
C LYS A 350 -32.88 -18.18 -55.06
N ASN A 351 -33.82 -17.32 -55.46
CA ASN A 351 -34.15 -17.01 -56.85
C ASN A 351 -33.49 -15.71 -57.36
N TRP A 352 -32.61 -15.09 -56.56
CA TRP A 352 -31.89 -13.84 -56.91
C TRP A 352 -31.06 -13.92 -58.21
N PRO A 353 -30.41 -15.04 -58.56
CA PRO A 353 -29.67 -15.14 -59.82
C PRO A 353 -30.55 -14.95 -61.05
N ASP A 354 -31.78 -15.46 -61.04
CA ASP A 354 -32.72 -15.37 -62.15
C ASP A 354 -33.31 -13.96 -62.26
N VAL A 355 -33.62 -13.33 -61.11
CA VAL A 355 -34.01 -11.91 -61.04
C VAL A 355 -32.90 -11.01 -61.59
N LYS A 356 -31.64 -11.27 -61.23
CA LYS A 356 -30.49 -10.51 -61.72
C LYS A 356 -30.32 -10.64 -63.24
N LYS A 357 -30.58 -11.82 -63.79
CA LYS A 357 -30.53 -12.07 -65.25
C LYS A 357 -31.65 -11.32 -65.97
N TYR A 358 -32.86 -11.32 -65.42
CA TYR A 358 -34.00 -10.58 -65.94
C TYR A 358 -33.77 -9.07 -65.95
N LEU A 359 -33.32 -8.51 -64.81
CA LEU A 359 -33.02 -7.08 -64.67
C LEU A 359 -31.91 -6.64 -65.64
N LYS A 360 -30.89 -7.47 -65.86
CA LYS A 360 -29.83 -7.17 -66.81
C LYS A 360 -30.29 -7.20 -68.26
N SER A 361 -31.30 -8.01 -68.60
CA SER A 361 -31.88 -8.05 -69.96
C SER A 361 -32.87 -6.93 -70.26
N HIS A 362 -33.39 -6.24 -69.23
CA HIS A 362 -34.38 -5.17 -69.38
C HIS A 362 -33.87 -3.82 -68.84
N SER A 363 -32.55 -3.66 -68.67
CA SER A 363 -31.94 -2.47 -68.07
C SER A 363 -32.01 -1.20 -68.92
N GLU A 364 -32.40 -1.29 -70.19
CA GLU A 364 -32.57 -0.13 -71.08
C GLU A 364 -34.03 0.37 -71.16
N GLN A 365 -34.98 -0.34 -70.54
CA GLN A 365 -36.41 0.07 -70.50
C GLN A 365 -36.83 0.68 -69.15
N ILE A 366 -35.90 0.78 -68.20
CA ILE A 366 -36.04 1.47 -66.91
C ILE A 366 -35.07 2.64 -66.93
#